data_AF-A0A2H0XDI8-F1
#
_entry.id   AF-A0A2H0XDI8-F1
#
_cell.length_a   1.000
_cell.length_b   1.000
_cell.length_c   1.000
_cell.angle_alpha   90.00
_cell.angle_beta   90.00
_cell.angle_gamma   90.00
#
_symmetry.space_group_name_H-M   'P 1'
#
loop_
_entity.id
_entity.type
_entity.pdbx_description
1 polymer ?
#
loop_
_entity_poly.entity_id
_entity_poly.type
_entity_poly.pdbx_seq_one_letter_code
_entity_poly.pdbx_strand_id
1 'polypeptide(L)' 'MVTRDDIAKALSPKSLRDGVSNETIDQLIFKVRKKLRENNIPKEIKTIADRGYTMLVWPFF' A
#
# COMPACT_ATOMS: atom_id res chain seq x y z
N MET A 1 -9.48 -5.57 -2.52
CA MET A 1 -9.00 -5.03 -1.23
C MET A 1 -7.75 -5.79 -0.85
N VAL A 2 -6.70 -5.11 -0.40
CA VAL A 2 -5.40 -5.72 -0.08
C VAL A 2 -5.17 -5.58 1.42
N THR A 3 -4.94 -6.68 2.13
CA THR A 3 -4.69 -6.65 3.57
C THR A 3 -3.23 -6.30 3.86
N ARG A 4 -2.91 -5.97 5.12
CA ARG A 4 -1.52 -5.76 5.55
C ARG A 4 -0.68 -7.04 5.39
N ASP A 5 -1.28 -8.20 5.62
CA ASP A 5 -0.63 -9.51 5.47
C ASP A 5 -0.29 -9.81 3.99
N ASP A 6 -1.20 -9.50 3.06
CA ASP A 6 -0.93 -9.62 1.62
C ASP A 6 0.26 -8.75 1.20
N ILE A 7 0.36 -7.52 1.75
CA ILE A 7 1.47 -6.62 1.47
C ILE A 7 2.76 -7.15 2.11
N ALA A 8 2.71 -7.66 3.33
CA ALA A 8 3.87 -8.25 4.00
C ALA A 8 4.41 -9.45 3.20
N LYS A 9 3.53 -10.33 2.72
CA LYS A 9 3.88 -11.47 1.85
C LYS A 9 4.48 -11.02 0.52
N ALA A 10 3.92 -9.99 -0.10
CA ALA A 10 4.43 -9.44 -1.36
C ALA A 10 5.80 -8.76 -1.19
N LEU A 11 6.03 -8.08 -0.06
CA LEU A 11 7.29 -7.40 0.23
C LEU A 11 8.42 -8.35 0.60
N SER A 12 8.09 -9.46 1.26
CA SER A 12 9.05 -10.50 1.53
C SER A 12 8.51 -11.89 1.22
N PRO A 13 8.63 -12.35 -0.04
CA PRO A 13 8.28 -13.73 -0.40
C PRO A 13 9.21 -14.76 0.27
N LYS A 14 10.29 -14.33 0.94
CA LYS A 14 11.26 -15.20 1.65
C LYS A 14 11.32 -15.00 3.17
N SER A 15 10.75 -13.94 3.74
CA SER A 15 10.79 -13.71 5.20
C SER A 15 9.54 -14.27 5.88
N LEU A 16 9.48 -15.60 5.94
CA LEU A 16 8.75 -16.32 6.98
C LEU A 16 9.41 -16.16 8.38
N ARG A 17 10.45 -15.31 8.52
CA ARG A 17 11.29 -15.20 9.72
C ARG A 17 11.44 -13.80 10.32
N ASP A 18 11.27 -12.74 9.54
CA ASP A 18 11.38 -11.36 10.00
C ASP A 18 10.10 -10.65 9.56
N GLY A 19 9.15 -10.53 10.49
CA GLY A 19 7.84 -9.97 10.20
C GLY A 19 7.99 -8.52 9.73
N VAL A 20 7.45 -8.20 8.56
CA VAL A 20 7.38 -6.81 8.11
C VAL A 20 6.48 -6.06 9.08
N SER A 21 7.05 -5.11 9.83
CA SER A 21 6.30 -4.29 10.77
C SER A 21 5.22 -3.47 10.04
N ASN A 22 4.06 -3.32 10.67
CA ASN A 22 2.96 -2.49 10.15
C ASN A 22 3.43 -1.07 9.82
N GLU A 23 4.34 -0.51 10.61
CA GLU A 23 4.94 0.80 10.37
C GLU A 23 5.70 0.87 9.04
N THR A 24 6.45 -0.19 8.69
CA THR A 24 7.17 -0.28 7.41
C THR A 24 6.19 -0.29 6.23
N ILE A 25 5.06 -0.99 6.37
CA ILE A 25 3.99 -1.02 5.37
C ILE A 25 3.39 0.38 5.20
N ASP A 26 3.06 1.07 6.29
CA ASP A 26 2.51 2.42 6.23
C ASP A 26 3.49 3.44 5.60
N GLN A 27 4.78 3.36 5.93
CA GLN A 27 5.82 4.19 5.29
C GLN A 27 5.93 3.92 3.79
N LEU A 28 5.84 2.65 3.36
CA LEU A 28 5.87 2.30 1.96
C LEU A 28 4.66 2.87 1.22
N ILE A 29 3.45 2.67 1.76
CA ILE A 29 2.22 3.18 1.17
C ILE A 29 2.27 4.72 1.06
N PHE A 30 2.84 5.41 2.04
CA PHE A 30 3.07 6.85 1.97
C PHE A 30 3.97 7.24 0.79
N LYS A 31 5.10 6.54 0.60
CA LYS A 31 6.02 6.77 -0.53
C LYS A 31 5.34 6.50 -1.88
N VAL A 32 4.52 5.45 -1.97
CA VAL A 32 3.77 5.14 -3.20
C VAL A 32 2.75 6.24 -3.50
N ARG A 33 1.98 6.71 -2.51
CA ARG A 33 1.05 7.85 -2.67
C ARG A 33 1.75 9.11 -3.15
N LYS A 34 2.96 9.38 -2.65
CA LYS A 34 3.75 10.53 -3.10
C LYS A 34 4.13 10.38 -4.57
N LYS A 35 4.69 9.23 -4.97
CA LYS A 35 5.06 8.96 -6.37
C LYS A 35 3.87 9.00 -7.32
N LEU A 36 2.72 8.46 -6.94
CA LEU A 36 1.50 8.51 -7.77
C LEU A 36 1.10 9.97 -8.07
N ARG A 37 1.16 10.84 -7.07
CA ARG A 37 0.90 12.28 -7.23
C ARG A 37 1.96 12.98 -8.09
N GLU A 38 3.25 12.70 -7.86
CA GLU A 38 4.35 13.27 -8.66
C GLU A 38 4.25 12.88 -10.15
N ASN A 39 3.76 11.68 -10.45
CA ASN A 39 3.60 11.19 -11.83
C ASN A 39 2.22 11.52 -12.44
N ASN A 40 1.39 12.32 -11.79
CA ASN A 40 0.01 12.63 -12.22
C ASN A 40 -0.82 11.38 -12.56
N ILE A 41 -0.58 10.27 -11.84
CA ILE A 41 -1.33 9.04 -12.04
C ILE A 41 -2.66 9.19 -11.31
N PRO A 42 -3.83 9.02 -11.97
CA PRO A 42 -5.15 9.18 -11.38
C PRO A 42 -5.53 7.96 -10.50
N LYS A 43 -4.64 7.56 -9.60
CA LYS A 43 -4.80 6.46 -8.67
C LYS A 43 -4.57 6.96 -7.25
N GLU A 44 -5.54 6.70 -6.38
CA GLU A 44 -5.46 7.00 -4.97
C GLU A 44 -5.45 5.70 -4.16
N ILE A 45 -4.58 5.62 -3.17
CA ILE A 45 -4.57 4.49 -2.24
C ILE A 45 -5.29 4.96 -0.98
N LYS A 46 -6.46 4.41 -0.67
CA LYS A 46 -7.22 4.70 0.55
C LYS A 46 -6.91 3.65 1.63
N THR A 47 -6.58 4.12 2.84
CA THR A 47 -6.44 3.24 4.01
C THR A 47 -7.82 2.93 4.55
N ILE A 48 -8.11 1.65 4.80
CA ILE A 48 -9.28 1.20 5.53
C ILE A 48 -8.79 0.77 6.91
N ALA A 49 -9.16 1.53 7.94
CA ALA A 49 -8.78 1.24 9.32
C ALA A 49 -9.11 -0.22 9.68
N ASP A 50 -8.18 -0.88 10.37
CA ASP A 50 -8.26 -2.29 10.79
C ASP A 50 -8.34 -3.35 9.67
N ARG A 51 -8.43 -2.94 8.40
CA ARG A 51 -8.69 -3.85 7.27
C ARG A 51 -7.57 -3.90 6.23
N GLY A 52 -6.86 -2.79 6.02
CA GLY A 52 -5.75 -2.70 5.05
C GLY A 52 -5.92 -1.53 4.08
N TYR A 53 -5.73 -1.78 2.79
CA TYR A 53 -5.69 -0.73 1.77
C TYR A 53 -6.54 -1.09 0.56
N THR A 54 -7.10 -0.07 -0.07
CA THR A 54 -7.78 -0.19 -1.36
C THR A 54 -7.24 0.85 -2.32
N MET A 55 -7.08 0.46 -3.58
CA MET A 55 -6.76 1.40 -4.65
C MET A 55 -8.06 1.85 -5.30
N LEU A 56 -8.21 3.15 -5.45
CA LEU A 56 -9.31 3.81 -6.14
C LEU A 56 -8.73 4.49 -7.38
N VAL A 57 -9.41 4.36 -8.50
CA VAL A 57 -9.10 5.13 -9.70
C VAL A 57 -9.98 6.38 -9.65
N TRP A 58 -9.39 7.55 -9.81
CA TRP A 58 -10.17 8.78 -9.95
C TRP A 58 -10.87 8.78 -11.31
N PRO A 59 -12.20 8.87 -11.38
CA PRO A 59 -12.94 8.80 -12.62
C PRO A 59 -13.07 10.20 -13.25
N PHE A 60 -11.97 10.90 -13.52
CA PHE A 60 -12.04 12.17 -14.27
C PHE A 60 -10.77 12.38 -15.11
N PHE A 61 -10.88 12.00 -16.38
CA PHE A 61 -10.13 12.55 -17.52
C PHE A 61 -11.17 12.94 -18.58
#